data_AF-A0A2M9M9H2-F1
#
_entry.id   AF-A0A2M9M9H2-F1
#
_cell.length_a   1.000
_cell.length_b   1.000
_cell.length_c   1.000
_cell.angle_alpha   90.00
_cell.angle_beta   90.00
_cell.angle_gamma   90.00
#
_symmetry.space_group_name_H-M   'P 1'
#
loop_
_entity.id
_entity.type
_entity.pdbx_description
1 polymer ?
#
loop_
_entity_poly.entity_id
_entity_poly.type
_entity_poly.pdbx_seq_one_letter_code
_entity_poly.pdbx_strand_id
1 'polypeptide(L)'
;MRCETVQGVSETPTRTLQHRSDGPEDAPVLVLGAALGTTWHMYDVTTGLWQITWISPKLPSYFSQVGRPDGAGGMIQEGTDSQGRRSRWTFTDVTPTSFHWQGFSAAPDGEFELFQEMHATRR
;
A
#
# COMPACT_ATOMS: atom_id res chain seq x y z
N MET A 1 57.71 23.04 15.12
CA MET A 1 57.27 22.20 13.98
C MET A 1 55.75 22.22 13.99
N ARG A 2 55.13 22.83 12.98
CA ARG A 2 53.68 23.02 12.84
C ARG A 2 53.11 21.77 12.15
N CYS A 3 52.13 21.12 12.75
CA CYS A 3 51.42 20.00 12.14
C CYS A 3 50.02 20.49 11.80
N GLU A 4 49.72 20.61 10.51
CA GLU A 4 48.40 20.99 10.00
C GLU A 4 47.54 19.74 9.85
N THR A 5 46.33 19.78 10.40
CA THR A 5 45.33 18.72 10.26
C THR A 5 44.65 18.86 8.91
N VAL A 6 44.89 17.94 7.98
CA VAL A 6 44.08 17.80 6.76
C VAL A 6 42.83 17.00 7.13
N GLN A 7 41.68 17.68 7.21
CA GLN A 7 40.37 17.02 7.26
C GLN A 7 40.05 16.48 5.86
N GLY A 8 40.05 15.15 5.73
CA GLY A 8 39.50 14.50 4.54
C GLY A 8 37.99 14.69 4.50
N VAL A 9 37.48 15.37 3.47
CA VAL A 9 36.06 15.40 3.14
C VAL A 9 35.65 13.99 2.72
N SER A 10 34.76 13.36 3.48
CA SER A 10 34.10 12.12 3.07
C SER A 10 33.00 12.47 2.07
N GLU A 11 33.27 12.28 0.77
CA GLU A 11 32.21 12.25 -0.24
C GLU A 11 31.32 11.03 0.02
N THR A 12 30.05 11.27 0.32
CA THR A 12 29.03 10.22 0.36
C THR A 12 28.72 9.85 -1.08
N PRO A 13 28.94 8.60 -1.54
CA PRO A 13 28.66 8.26 -2.92
C PRO A 13 27.16 8.40 -3.19
N THR A 14 26.81 9.20 -4.19
CA THR A 14 25.45 9.28 -4.74
C THR A 14 25.02 7.87 -5.11
N ARG A 15 24.06 7.33 -4.36
CA ARG A 15 23.49 6.00 -4.63
C ARG A 15 22.62 6.10 -5.87
N THR A 16 23.23 5.97 -7.04
CA THR A 16 22.50 5.88 -8.31
C THR A 16 21.51 4.72 -8.22
N LEU A 17 20.24 5.02 -8.48
CA LEU A 17 19.18 4.01 -8.49
C LEU A 17 19.51 2.99 -9.58
N GLN A 18 19.93 1.79 -9.18
CA GLN A 18 20.18 0.71 -10.13
C GLN A 18 18.83 0.13 -10.54
N HIS A 19 18.39 0.46 -11.75
CA HIS A 19 17.27 -0.19 -12.41
C HIS A 19 17.81 -1.37 -13.25
N ARG A 20 17.27 -2.56 -13.02
CA ARG A 20 17.48 -3.74 -13.89
C ARG A 20 16.10 -4.24 -14.30
N SER A 21 15.86 -4.29 -15.60
CA SER A 21 14.68 -4.89 -16.20
C SER A 21 15.11 -6.17 -16.91
N ASP A 22 14.68 -7.33 -16.41
CA ASP A 22 14.84 -8.59 -17.13
C ASP A 22 13.53 -8.86 -17.90
N GLY A 23 13.54 -8.57 -19.19
CA GLY A 23 12.41 -8.72 -20.10
C GLY A 23 12.78 -8.32 -21.54
N PRO A 24 11.97 -8.66 -22.55
CA PRO A 24 12.17 -8.18 -23.92
C PRO A 24 12.31 -6.65 -23.93
N GLU A 25 13.23 -6.10 -24.73
CA GLU A 25 13.49 -4.64 -24.80
C GLU A 25 12.24 -3.83 -25.19
N ASP A 26 11.29 -4.48 -25.86
CA ASP A 26 10.03 -3.96 -26.36
C ASP A 26 8.82 -4.26 -25.44
N ALA A 27 9.04 -4.91 -24.30
CA ALA A 27 7.97 -5.14 -23.33
C ALA A 27 7.53 -3.81 -22.68
N PRO A 28 6.22 -3.57 -22.53
CA PRO A 28 5.75 -2.38 -21.82
C PRO A 28 6.19 -2.42 -20.36
N VAL A 29 7.04 -1.49 -19.95
CA VAL A 29 7.45 -1.31 -18.55
C VAL A 29 6.52 -0.30 -17.87
N LEU A 30 5.80 -0.75 -16.84
CA LEU A 30 5.02 0.14 -15.99
C LEU A 30 5.93 0.73 -14.90
N VAL A 31 6.40 1.97 -15.09
CA VAL A 31 7.16 2.70 -14.07
C VAL A 31 6.17 3.40 -13.12
N LEU A 32 5.93 2.80 -11.97
CA LEU A 32 5.16 3.41 -10.89
C LEU A 32 6.09 4.34 -10.11
N GLY A 33 5.82 5.65 -10.14
CA GLY A 33 6.63 6.63 -9.41
C GLY A 33 6.70 6.30 -7.91
N ALA A 34 7.82 6.61 -7.26
CA ALA A 34 8.11 6.27 -5.85
C ALA A 34 7.15 6.85 -4.78
N ALA A 35 6.12 7.60 -5.21
CA ALA A 35 5.07 8.14 -4.36
C ALA A 35 3.74 7.37 -4.45
N LEU A 36 3.57 6.47 -5.42
CA LEU A 36 2.30 5.82 -5.72
C LEU A 36 2.40 4.33 -5.46
N GLY A 37 1.76 3.88 -4.37
CA GLY A 37 1.59 2.45 -4.12
C GLY A 37 0.68 1.82 -5.17
N THR A 38 0.78 0.51 -5.33
CA THR A 38 -0.07 -0.24 -6.27
C THR A 38 -0.95 -1.21 -5.50
N THR A 39 -2.24 -1.21 -5.80
CA THR A 39 -3.17 -2.21 -5.26
C THR A 39 -3.67 -3.10 -6.37
N TRP A 40 -3.49 -4.41 -6.24
CA TRP A 40 -4.11 -5.40 -7.10
C TRP A 40 -5.33 -5.97 -6.41
N HIS A 41 -6.44 -6.09 -7.15
CA HIS A 41 -7.68 -6.72 -6.70
C HIS A 41 -8.01 -7.85 -7.66
N MET A 42 -8.15 -9.06 -7.14
CA MET A 42 -8.53 -10.24 -7.90
C MET A 42 -9.75 -10.85 -7.23
N TYR A 43 -10.83 -11.03 -7.99
CA TYR A 43 -11.99 -11.76 -7.49
C TYR A 43 -11.72 -13.26 -7.62
N ASP A 44 -11.69 -13.97 -6.49
CA ASP A 44 -11.60 -15.43 -6.47
C ASP A 44 -12.99 -16.03 -6.57
N VAL A 45 -13.32 -16.58 -7.74
CA VAL A 45 -14.61 -17.19 -8.04
C VAL A 45 -14.89 -18.46 -7.21
N THR A 46 -13.88 -19.09 -6.62
CA THR A 46 -14.01 -20.30 -5.81
C THR A 46 -14.48 -19.96 -4.41
N THR A 47 -13.93 -18.90 -3.82
CA THR A 47 -14.28 -18.45 -2.46
C THR A 47 -15.38 -17.38 -2.46
N GLY A 48 -15.61 -16.72 -3.59
CA GLY A 48 -16.52 -15.58 -3.69
C GLY A 48 -15.98 -14.31 -3.03
N LEU A 49 -14.68 -14.25 -2.76
CA LEU A 49 -14.01 -13.17 -2.03
C LEU A 49 -13.01 -12.43 -2.92
N TRP A 50 -12.76 -11.17 -2.60
CA TRP A 50 -11.69 -10.40 -3.24
C TRP A 50 -10.37 -10.69 -2.54
N GLN A 51 -9.35 -11.07 -3.31
CA GLN A 51 -7.96 -11.13 -2.88
C GLN A 51 -7.28 -9.83 -3.28
N ILE A 52 -6.73 -9.10 -2.32
CA ILE A 52 -6.25 -7.74 -2.51
C ILE A 52 -4.83 -7.63 -2.00
N THR A 53 -3.91 -7.13 -2.81
CA THR A 53 -2.52 -6.89 -2.39
C THR A 53 -2.15 -5.44 -2.65
N TRP A 54 -1.80 -4.72 -1.58
CA TRP A 54 -1.14 -3.42 -1.70
C TRP A 54 0.37 -3.60 -1.66
N ILE A 55 1.07 -2.94 -2.58
CA ILE A 55 2.52 -2.96 -2.71
C ILE A 55 3.02 -1.54 -2.41
N SER A 56 3.85 -1.42 -1.38
CA SER A 56 4.42 -0.14 -0.96
C SER A 56 5.36 0.41 -2.03
N PRO A 57 5.30 1.72 -2.34
CA PRO A 57 6.23 2.34 -3.27
C PRO A 57 7.59 2.68 -2.65
N LYS A 58 7.71 2.61 -1.31
CA LYS A 58 8.88 3.11 -0.56
C LYS A 58 9.60 2.04 0.26
N LEU A 59 8.89 1.02 0.71
CA LEU A 59 9.43 -0.04 1.55
C LEU A 59 9.25 -1.39 0.86
N PRO A 60 10.10 -2.40 1.12
CA PRO A 60 9.89 -3.78 0.67
C PRO A 60 8.77 -4.43 1.50
N SER A 61 7.59 -3.82 1.47
CA SER A 61 6.42 -4.20 2.23
C SER A 61 5.24 -4.32 1.29
N TYR A 62 4.57 -5.45 1.37
CA TYR A 62 3.30 -5.69 0.74
C TYR A 62 2.31 -6.09 1.82
N PHE A 63 1.05 -5.75 1.61
CA PHE A 63 -0.02 -5.96 2.57
C PHE A 63 -1.17 -6.65 1.86
N SER A 64 -1.47 -7.88 2.27
CA SER A 64 -2.54 -8.69 1.68
C SER A 64 -3.81 -8.56 2.50
N GLN A 65 -4.94 -8.49 1.81
CA GLN A 65 -6.26 -8.28 2.38
C GLN A 65 -7.28 -9.15 1.66
N VAL A 66 -8.32 -9.51 2.40
CA VAL A 66 -9.50 -10.18 1.88
C VAL A 66 -10.67 -9.21 1.91
N GLY A 67 -11.28 -8.98 0.75
CA GLY A 67 -12.47 -8.15 0.59
C GLY A 67 -13.74 -8.98 0.51
N ARG A 68 -14.79 -8.53 1.19
CA ARG A 68 -16.12 -9.15 1.20
C ARG A 68 -17.23 -8.10 1.27
N PRO A 69 -18.46 -8.41 0.81
CA PRO A 69 -19.62 -7.58 1.07
C PRO A 69 -19.84 -7.40 2.58
N ASP A 70 -20.33 -6.22 2.98
CA ASP A 70 -20.72 -5.96 4.38
C ASP A 70 -22.17 -6.40 4.69
N GLY A 71 -22.95 -6.75 3.67
CA GLY A 71 -24.37 -7.11 3.77
C GLY A 71 -25.34 -5.93 3.66
N ALA A 72 -24.86 -4.70 3.63
CA ALA A 72 -25.64 -3.45 3.54
C ALA A 72 -25.46 -2.72 2.20
N GLY A 73 -24.79 -3.36 1.23
CA GLY A 73 -24.48 -2.78 -0.09
C GLY A 73 -23.10 -2.11 -0.16
N GLY A 74 -22.30 -2.23 0.90
CA GLY A 74 -20.92 -1.81 0.97
C GLY A 74 -19.93 -2.98 0.91
N MET A 75 -18.69 -2.71 1.33
CA MET A 75 -17.59 -3.68 1.31
C MET A 75 -16.66 -3.47 2.49
N ILE A 76 -16.13 -4.57 3.01
CA ILE A 76 -15.11 -4.62 4.04
C ILE A 76 -13.87 -5.30 3.46
N GLN A 77 -12.70 -4.68 3.62
CA GLN A 77 -11.40 -5.25 3.28
C GLN A 77 -10.57 -5.41 4.55
N GLU A 78 -10.12 -6.61 4.87
CA GLU A 78 -9.39 -6.89 6.11
C GLU A 78 -8.08 -7.61 5.82
N GLY A 79 -7.02 -7.23 6.50
CA GLY A 79 -5.72 -7.87 6.38
C GLY A 79 -4.90 -7.77 7.66
N THR A 80 -3.80 -8.51 7.67
CA THR A 80 -2.84 -8.53 8.77
C THR A 80 -1.44 -8.43 8.20
N ASP A 81 -0.60 -7.57 8.76
CA ASP A 81 0.78 -7.42 8.30
C ASP A 81 1.70 -8.46 8.94
N SER A 82 2.97 -8.48 8.55
CA SER A 82 3.96 -9.42 9.09
C SER A 82 4.23 -9.25 10.58
N GLN A 83 3.79 -8.15 11.20
CA GLN A 83 3.89 -7.89 12.63
C GLN A 83 2.58 -8.22 13.37
N GLY A 84 1.58 -8.77 12.69
CA GLY A 84 0.28 -9.12 13.28
C GLY A 84 -0.66 -7.93 13.44
N ARG A 85 -0.26 -6.72 13.02
CA ARG A 85 -1.16 -5.56 13.07
C ARG A 85 -2.24 -5.73 12.02
N ARG A 86 -3.48 -5.55 12.45
CA ARG A 86 -4.68 -5.72 11.63
C ARG A 86 -5.03 -4.39 11.00
N SER A 87 -5.53 -4.42 9.77
CA SER A 87 -6.20 -3.28 9.16
C SER A 87 -7.58 -3.68 8.67
N ARG A 88 -8.46 -2.69 8.64
CA ARG A 88 -9.78 -2.80 8.04
C ARG A 88 -10.09 -1.56 7.24
N TRP A 89 -10.52 -1.73 6.01
CA TRP A 89 -11.11 -0.67 5.20
C TRP A 89 -12.58 -0.94 4.99
N THR A 90 -13.41 0.07 5.20
CA THR A 90 -14.85 -0.02 4.96
C THR A 90 -15.26 0.96 3.87
N PHE A 91 -16.12 0.49 2.97
CA PHE A 91 -16.75 1.30 1.93
C PHE A 91 -18.24 1.23 2.19
N THR A 92 -18.81 2.33 2.68
CA THR A 92 -20.21 2.44 3.08
C THR A 92 -20.89 3.58 2.33
N ASP A 93 -22.21 3.68 2.46
CA ASP A 93 -23.03 4.71 1.81
C ASP A 93 -22.73 4.87 0.31
N VAL A 94 -22.55 3.72 -0.36
CA VAL A 94 -22.13 3.67 -1.76
C VAL A 94 -23.30 4.06 -2.66
N THR A 95 -23.11 5.16 -3.39
CA THR A 95 -24.04 5.63 -4.43
C THR A 95 -23.35 5.57 -5.80
N PRO A 96 -24.07 5.84 -6.91
CA PRO A 96 -23.44 5.93 -8.22
C PRO A 96 -22.33 6.98 -8.32
N THR A 97 -22.35 8.03 -7.48
CA THR A 97 -21.44 9.18 -7.57
C THR A 97 -20.63 9.43 -6.31
N SER A 98 -20.87 8.70 -5.22
CA SER A 98 -20.16 8.91 -3.95
C SER A 98 -20.02 7.63 -3.13
N PHE A 99 -19.11 7.65 -2.16
CA PHE A 99 -19.02 6.63 -1.11
C PHE A 99 -18.30 7.20 0.11
N HIS A 100 -18.55 6.62 1.27
CA HIS A 100 -17.81 6.88 2.50
C HIS A 100 -16.75 5.79 2.68
N TRP A 101 -15.50 6.20 2.86
CA TRP A 101 -14.35 5.32 2.98
C TRP A 101 -13.63 5.57 4.29
N GLN A 102 -13.48 4.52 5.09
CA GLN A 102 -12.80 4.58 6.38
C GLN A 102 -11.69 3.54 6.45
N GLY A 103 -10.57 3.92 7.05
CA GLY A 103 -9.41 3.07 7.33
C GLY A 103 -9.21 2.94 8.83
N PHE A 104 -9.15 1.69 9.29
CA PHE A 104 -8.93 1.34 10.68
C PHE A 104 -7.67 0.50 10.83
N SER A 105 -6.98 0.66 11.95
CA SER A 105 -5.84 -0.16 12.35
C SER A 105 -6.04 -0.68 13.77
N ALA A 106 -5.58 -1.88 14.04
CA ALA A 106 -5.60 -2.46 15.38
C ALA A 106 -4.31 -3.24 15.65
N ALA A 107 -3.89 -3.26 16.90
CA ALA A 107 -2.96 -4.28 17.38
C ALA A 107 -3.55 -5.69 17.18
N PRO A 108 -2.74 -6.77 17.26
CA PRO A 108 -3.21 -8.15 17.06
C PRO A 108 -4.48 -8.49 17.87
N ASP A 109 -4.53 -8.03 19.12
CA ASP A 109 -5.66 -8.27 20.04
C ASP A 109 -6.37 -6.97 20.47
N GLY A 110 -6.02 -5.83 19.86
CA GLY A 110 -6.58 -4.52 20.22
C GLY A 110 -7.84 -4.18 19.45
N GLU A 111 -8.60 -3.18 19.90
CA GLU A 111 -9.75 -2.70 19.12
C GLU A 111 -9.32 -1.95 17.86
N PHE A 112 -10.21 -1.92 16.87
CA PHE A 112 -10.00 -1.12 15.67
C PHE A 112 -10.14 0.36 15.97
N GLU A 113 -9.09 1.11 15.63
CA GLU A 113 -9.06 2.56 15.73
C GLU A 113 -9.06 3.19 14.34
N LEU A 114 -9.93 4.18 14.15
CA LEU A 114 -10.01 4.94 12.91
C LEU A 114 -8.73 5.77 12.75
N PHE A 115 -8.01 5.58 11.65
CA PHE A 115 -6.83 6.39 11.32
C PHE A 115 -7.04 7.23 10.06
N GLN A 116 -8.04 6.91 9.24
CA GLN A 116 -8.33 7.65 8.01
C GLN A 116 -9.83 7.62 7.69
N GLU A 117 -10.35 8.76 7.23
CA GLU A 117 -11.74 8.91 6.82
C GLU A 117 -11.83 9.84 5.60
N MET A 118 -12.66 9.45 4.62
CA MET A 118 -12.82 10.17 3.37
C MET A 118 -14.25 10.02 2.84
N HIS A 119 -14.87 11.15 2.48
CA HIS A 119 -16.07 11.16 1.63
C HIS A 119 -15.64 11.38 0.18
N ALA A 120 -15.70 10.33 -0.62
CA ALA A 120 -15.21 10.33 -1.99
C ALA A 120 -16.35 10.58 -2.98
N THR A 121 -16.05 11.31 -4.05
CA THR A 121 -16.94 11.50 -5.21
C THR A 121 -16.30 10.92 -6.47
N ARG A 122 -17.12 10.29 -7.31
CA ARG A 122 -16.73 9.77 -8.63
C ARG A 122 -16.92 10.88 -9.66
N ARG A 123 -15.96 11.02 -10.59
CA ARG A 123 -16.02 11.96 -11.73
C ARG A 123 -16.23 11.22 -13.03
#